data_AF-A0A2U1KV11-F1
#
_entry.id   AF-A0A2U1KV11-F1
#
_cell.length_a   1.000
_cell.length_b   1.000
_cell.length_c   1.000
_cell.angle_alpha   90.00
_cell.angle_beta   90.00
_cell.angle_gamma   90.00
#
_symmetry.space_group_name_H-M   'P 1'
#
loop_
_entity.id
_entity.type
_entity.pdbx_description
1 polymer ?
#
loop_
_entity_poly.entity_id
_entity_poly.type
_entity_poly.pdbx_seq_one_letter_code
_entity_poly.pdbx_strand_id
1 'polypeptide(L)'
;MYKCQLKELEKLGPRKGVYKYQLIKELEKLGLRKGVIIQSVKYVVQSLMDNDLLVSKDKDRNLGKKCHWTWYTFGVFLVGLEIRYIKLHFNQRNVTKKLESDLQSSKKRHIALLEQCESLKKGREDSSKKRGLSLEEKREKMLEIFYDSQDFYLLKELEKLGPRKGVISQSVKDVVQSLVDDDLVSKDKIGTSVYFWSLPSCAGNQLRNVTKKLESELQSSKKRHVELVEQCESLKKGREDSDAREEALIELKAIEQKYHSLKAELGQFADNDPATFEAMKEATKVAHDAANRWTDNIFTMRQWCSKNFPQAKEQLEHLYNEVGITEDLDYLE
;
A
#
# COMPACT_ATOMS: atom_id res chain seq x y z
N MET A 1 38.15 0.42 13.68
CA MET A 1 37.34 -0.47 14.54
C MET A 1 36.76 -1.69 13.82
N TYR A 2 36.13 -1.56 12.64
CA TYR A 2 35.45 -2.68 11.96
C TYR A 2 36.33 -3.84 11.46
N LYS A 3 37.58 -3.57 11.02
CA LYS A 3 38.50 -4.64 10.56
C LYS A 3 39.06 -5.51 11.68
N CYS A 4 39.22 -4.97 12.90
CA CYS A 4 39.71 -5.75 14.05
C CYS A 4 38.65 -6.71 14.60
N GLN A 5 37.37 -6.32 14.58
CA GLN A 5 36.27 -7.17 15.05
C GLN A 5 35.92 -8.29 14.05
N LEU A 6 36.25 -8.15 12.77
CA LEU A 6 36.11 -9.23 11.79
C LEU A 6 37.15 -10.35 11.99
N LYS A 7 38.38 -10.01 12.40
CA LYS A 7 39.47 -11.00 12.60
C LYS A 7 39.23 -11.94 13.78
N GLU A 8 38.54 -11.49 14.84
CA GLU A 8 38.15 -12.39 15.93
C GLU A 8 37.05 -13.39 15.52
N LEU A 9 36.25 -13.04 14.51
CA LEU A 9 35.13 -13.84 14.02
C LEU A 9 35.52 -14.92 12.99
N GLU A 10 36.75 -14.88 12.45
CA GLU A 10 37.31 -15.91 11.55
C GLU A 10 37.91 -17.10 12.31
N LYS A 11 38.07 -16.99 13.64
CA LYS A 11 38.58 -18.09 14.50
C LYS A 11 37.55 -19.23 14.71
N LEU A 12 36.31 -19.04 14.30
CA LEU A 12 35.23 -20.04 14.42
C LEU A 12 35.10 -20.80 13.09
N GLY A 13 35.47 -22.08 13.10
CA GLY A 13 35.77 -22.90 11.91
C GLY A 13 34.73 -22.98 10.77
N PRO A 14 35.13 -23.62 9.65
CA PRO A 14 34.60 -23.37 8.30
C PRO A 14 33.10 -23.65 8.08
N ARG A 15 32.49 -24.56 8.85
CA ARG A 15 31.04 -24.84 8.75
C ARG A 15 30.16 -23.78 9.44
N LYS A 16 30.67 -23.05 10.43
CA LYS A 16 29.94 -21.96 11.10
C LYS A 16 29.90 -20.69 10.23
N GLY A 17 30.84 -20.53 9.30
CA GLY A 17 30.88 -19.41 8.34
C GLY A 17 29.74 -19.44 7.32
N VAL A 18 29.34 -20.62 6.83
CA VAL A 18 28.31 -20.76 5.78
C VAL A 18 26.93 -20.29 6.28
N TYR A 19 26.55 -20.71 7.49
CA TYR A 19 25.27 -20.33 8.10
C TYR A 19 25.18 -18.83 8.43
N LYS A 20 26.32 -18.21 8.76
CA LYS A 20 26.43 -16.78 9.02
C LYS A 20 26.24 -15.94 7.75
N TYR A 21 26.84 -16.35 6.62
CA TYR A 21 26.68 -15.66 5.35
C TYR A 21 25.24 -15.74 4.84
N GLN A 22 24.58 -16.89 5.00
CA GLN A 22 23.18 -17.05 4.60
C GLN A 22 22.24 -16.17 5.43
N LEU A 23 22.43 -16.12 6.76
CA LEU A 23 21.63 -15.30 7.67
C LEU A 23 21.80 -13.80 7.41
N ILE A 24 23.03 -13.34 7.15
CA ILE A 24 23.30 -11.94 6.80
C ILE A 24 22.66 -11.57 5.47
N LYS A 25 22.71 -12.45 4.46
CA LYS A 25 22.09 -12.21 3.15
C LYS A 25 20.56 -12.09 3.23
N GLU A 26 19.92 -12.94 4.03
CA GLU A 26 18.47 -12.87 4.27
C GLU A 26 18.08 -11.61 5.06
N LEU A 27 18.89 -11.19 6.04
CA LEU A 27 18.66 -9.96 6.79
C LEU A 27 18.91 -8.69 5.97
N GLU A 28 19.84 -8.71 5.00
CA GLU A 28 20.06 -7.62 4.04
C GLU A 28 18.92 -7.50 3.03
N LYS A 29 18.32 -8.62 2.56
CA LYS A 29 17.12 -8.62 1.70
C LYS A 29 15.90 -7.95 2.36
N LEU A 30 15.86 -7.90 3.69
CA LEU A 30 14.80 -7.27 4.47
C LEU A 30 15.02 -5.77 4.74
N GLY A 31 16.06 -5.16 4.15
CA GLY A 31 16.28 -3.71 4.16
C GLY A 31 16.77 -3.12 5.49
N LEU A 32 17.29 -3.94 6.40
CA LEU A 32 17.76 -3.49 7.71
C LEU A 32 19.16 -2.87 7.64
N ARG A 33 19.40 -1.77 8.38
CA ARG A 33 20.72 -1.10 8.42
C ARG A 33 21.78 -2.04 9.03
N LYS A 34 22.97 -2.12 8.40
CA LYS A 34 24.06 -3.07 8.74
C LYS A 34 24.45 -3.12 10.23
N GLY A 35 24.38 -1.99 10.95
CA GLY A 35 24.67 -1.95 12.39
C GLY A 35 23.65 -2.70 13.26
N VAL A 36 22.37 -2.70 12.85
CA VAL A 36 21.28 -3.40 13.56
C VAL A 36 21.38 -4.92 13.34
N ILE A 37 21.73 -5.33 12.11
CA ILE A 37 21.95 -6.74 11.75
C ILE A 37 23.04 -7.36 12.65
N ILE A 38 24.16 -6.66 12.86
CA ILE A 38 25.29 -7.16 13.66
C ILE A 38 24.89 -7.34 15.14
N GLN A 39 24.12 -6.40 15.70
CA GLN A 39 23.72 -6.46 17.11
C GLN A 39 22.71 -7.59 17.37
N SER A 40 21.74 -7.76 16.47
CA SER A 40 20.76 -8.85 16.56
C SER A 40 21.42 -10.23 16.39
N VAL A 41 22.36 -10.37 15.45
CA VAL A 41 23.10 -11.63 15.26
C VAL A 41 23.98 -11.96 16.48
N LYS A 42 24.60 -10.96 17.11
CA LYS A 42 25.35 -11.19 18.37
C LYS A 42 24.45 -11.67 19.50
N TYR A 43 23.27 -11.07 19.66
CA TYR A 43 22.34 -11.43 20.72
C TYR A 43 21.80 -12.86 20.56
N VAL A 44 21.43 -13.24 19.34
CA VAL A 44 20.94 -14.60 19.02
C VAL A 44 22.05 -15.65 19.24
N VAL A 45 23.28 -15.36 18.81
CA VAL A 45 24.41 -16.29 19.02
C VAL A 45 24.76 -16.43 20.50
N GLN A 46 24.73 -15.33 21.27
CA GLN A 46 24.98 -15.36 22.71
C GLN A 46 23.89 -16.16 23.43
N SER A 47 22.61 -15.91 23.13
CA SER A 47 21.49 -16.62 23.74
C SER A 47 21.48 -18.12 23.40
N LEU A 48 21.92 -18.51 22.21
CA LEU A 48 22.08 -19.92 21.83
C LEU A 48 23.28 -20.60 22.53
N MET A 49 24.33 -19.83 22.87
CA MET A 49 25.46 -20.32 23.66
C MET A 49 25.10 -20.45 25.15
N ASP A 50 24.37 -19.48 25.70
CA ASP A 50 23.99 -19.45 27.12
C ASP A 50 22.97 -20.54 27.50
N ASN A 51 22.26 -21.10 26.52
CA ASN A 51 21.27 -22.18 26.70
C ASN A 51 21.80 -23.59 26.35
N ASP A 52 23.12 -23.78 26.19
CA ASP A 52 23.77 -25.07 25.86
C ASP A 52 23.20 -25.81 24.62
N LEU A 53 22.52 -25.10 23.73
CA LEU A 53 21.93 -25.64 22.48
C LEU A 53 22.96 -25.86 21.37
N LEU A 54 24.25 -25.57 21.63
CA LEU A 54 25.38 -25.79 20.72
C LEU A 54 26.41 -26.73 21.37
N VAL A 55 26.17 -28.04 21.29
CA VAL A 55 27.12 -29.06 21.78
C VAL A 55 28.44 -28.99 20.99
N SER A 56 29.55 -28.77 21.70
CA SER A 56 30.90 -28.96 21.18
C SER A 56 31.14 -30.45 20.93
N LYS A 57 31.54 -30.79 19.70
CA LYS A 57 31.86 -32.17 19.31
C LYS A 57 33.01 -32.70 20.18
N ASP A 58 32.73 -33.69 21.02
CA ASP A 58 33.53 -34.89 21.08
C ASP A 58 32.69 -36.06 21.63
N LYS A 59 32.79 -37.20 20.93
CA LYS A 59 32.12 -38.50 21.18
C LYS A 59 30.63 -38.56 20.83
N ASP A 60 30.35 -38.80 19.55
CA ASP A 60 29.64 -40.04 19.14
C ASP A 60 29.50 -40.11 17.61
N ARG A 61 30.28 -41.02 17.02
CA ARG A 61 30.14 -41.45 15.64
C ARG A 61 28.99 -42.46 15.58
N ASN A 62 27.74 -42.00 15.41
CA ASN A 62 26.70 -42.79 14.69
C ASN A 62 25.33 -42.13 14.41
N LEU A 63 25.10 -40.84 14.66
CA LEU A 63 23.79 -40.18 14.39
C LEU A 63 23.89 -39.06 13.34
N GLY A 64 24.52 -39.34 12.20
CA GLY A 64 25.07 -38.32 11.30
C GLY A 64 24.14 -37.64 10.27
N LYS A 65 22.86 -38.04 10.09
CA LYS A 65 22.04 -37.49 8.98
C LYS A 65 20.61 -37.08 9.32
N LYS A 66 19.93 -37.70 10.31
CA LYS A 66 18.54 -37.36 10.67
C LYS A 66 18.40 -36.15 11.62
N CYS A 67 19.31 -35.99 12.59
CA CYS A 67 19.23 -34.88 13.56
C CYS A 67 19.65 -33.52 12.97
N HIS A 68 20.44 -33.51 11.89
CA HIS A 68 20.96 -32.28 11.33
C HIS A 68 19.91 -31.47 10.55
N TRP A 69 18.87 -32.13 10.02
CA TRP A 69 17.74 -31.47 9.36
C TRP A 69 16.73 -30.94 10.38
N THR A 70 16.42 -31.70 11.43
CA THR A 70 15.45 -31.27 12.46
C THR A 70 15.92 -30.05 13.23
N TRP A 71 17.21 -29.95 13.56
CA TRP A 71 17.77 -28.76 14.20
C TRP A 71 17.87 -27.55 13.25
N TYR A 72 18.08 -27.79 11.96
CA TYR A 72 18.12 -26.72 10.97
C TYR A 72 16.72 -26.12 10.72
N THR A 73 15.72 -26.98 10.58
CA THR A 73 14.33 -26.55 10.43
C THR A 73 13.79 -25.90 11.71
N PHE A 74 14.15 -26.42 12.89
CA PHE A 74 13.76 -25.85 14.17
C PHE A 74 14.45 -24.50 14.45
N GLY A 75 15.73 -24.37 14.10
CA GLY A 75 16.47 -23.11 14.18
C GLY A 75 15.95 -22.04 13.22
N VAL A 76 15.61 -22.41 11.97
CA VAL A 76 14.99 -21.49 11.00
C VAL A 76 13.59 -21.07 11.45
N PHE A 77 12.83 -21.97 12.09
CA PHE A 77 11.49 -21.69 12.62
C PHE A 77 11.54 -20.75 13.84
N LEU A 78 12.47 -20.98 14.79
CA LEU A 78 12.68 -20.11 15.95
C LEU A 78 13.19 -18.72 15.55
N VAL A 79 14.13 -18.64 14.60
CA VAL A 79 14.59 -17.36 14.04
C VAL A 79 13.45 -16.64 13.30
N GLY A 80 12.60 -17.38 12.59
CA GLY A 80 11.40 -16.83 11.95
C GLY A 80 10.38 -16.25 12.93
N LEU A 81 10.15 -16.91 14.06
CA LEU A 81 9.27 -16.45 15.13
C LEU A 81 9.83 -15.22 15.86
N GLU A 82 11.13 -15.21 16.19
CA GLU A 82 11.79 -14.03 16.78
C GLU A 82 11.81 -12.84 15.81
N ILE A 83 12.06 -13.06 14.51
CA ILE A 83 12.00 -11.99 13.50
C ILE A 83 10.58 -11.42 13.39
N ARG A 84 9.55 -12.26 13.46
CA ARG A 84 8.15 -11.82 13.42
C ARG A 84 7.78 -11.04 14.70
N TYR A 85 8.23 -11.50 15.87
CA TYR A 85 8.09 -10.78 17.15
C TYR A 85 8.82 -9.43 17.14
N ILE A 86 10.06 -9.38 16.64
CA ILE A 86 10.83 -8.15 16.46
C ILE A 86 10.13 -7.21 15.47
N LYS A 87 9.55 -7.72 14.38
CA LYS A 87 8.86 -6.91 13.37
C LYS A 87 7.56 -6.31 13.91
N LEU A 88 6.78 -7.08 14.68
CA LEU A 88 5.60 -6.59 15.41
C LEU A 88 5.97 -5.52 16.45
N HIS A 89 6.98 -5.80 17.28
CA HIS A 89 7.42 -4.88 18.32
C HIS A 89 8.09 -3.61 17.76
N PHE A 90 8.74 -3.72 16.59
CA PHE A 90 9.30 -2.58 15.86
C PHE A 90 8.20 -1.75 15.19
N ASN A 91 7.19 -2.40 14.61
CA ASN A 91 6.03 -1.70 14.03
C ASN A 91 5.26 -0.94 15.11
N GLN A 92 4.97 -1.58 16.25
CA GLN A 92 4.36 -0.90 17.40
C GLN A 92 5.22 0.27 17.91
N ARG A 93 6.55 0.10 18.02
CA ARG A 93 7.46 1.21 18.39
C ARG A 93 7.46 2.36 17.38
N ASN A 94 7.31 2.08 16.09
CA ASN A 94 7.28 3.12 15.07
C ASN A 94 5.94 3.86 15.06
N VAL A 95 4.83 3.15 15.29
CA VAL A 95 3.49 3.76 15.44
C VAL A 95 3.46 4.64 16.70
N THR A 96 4.00 4.20 17.83
CA THR A 96 4.08 5.03 19.04
C THR A 96 5.00 6.23 18.86
N LYS A 97 6.18 6.07 18.24
CA LYS A 97 7.05 7.21 17.90
C LYS A 97 6.38 8.21 16.95
N LYS A 98 5.57 7.73 16.00
CA LYS A 98 4.82 8.58 15.09
C LYS A 98 3.73 9.36 15.83
N LEU A 99 2.96 8.71 16.69
CA LEU A 99 1.98 9.34 17.57
C LEU A 99 2.62 10.36 18.52
N GLU A 100 3.77 10.05 19.11
CA GLU A 100 4.53 10.98 19.96
C GLU A 100 5.04 12.19 19.17
N SER A 101 5.57 11.98 17.96
CA SER A 101 5.98 13.06 17.06
C SER A 101 4.80 13.94 16.66
N ASP A 102 3.64 13.36 16.38
CA ASP A 102 2.44 14.10 16.00
C ASP A 102 1.87 14.87 17.20
N LEU A 103 1.92 14.30 18.41
CA LEU A 103 1.58 14.97 19.67
C LEU A 103 2.54 16.14 19.98
N GLN A 104 3.85 15.95 19.80
CA GLN A 104 4.84 17.01 19.98
C GLN A 104 4.67 18.14 18.95
N SER A 105 4.38 17.79 17.70
CA SER A 105 4.04 18.76 16.65
C SER A 105 2.75 19.53 16.96
N SER A 106 1.73 18.85 17.52
CA SER A 106 0.50 19.50 17.99
C SER A 106 0.77 20.45 19.17
N LYS A 107 1.54 20.03 20.17
CA LYS A 107 1.94 20.87 21.31
C LYS A 107 2.71 22.10 20.86
N LYS A 108 3.67 21.94 19.93
CA LYS A 108 4.46 23.05 19.38
C LYS A 108 3.59 24.07 18.64
N ARG A 109 2.60 23.61 17.86
CA ARG A 109 1.60 24.49 17.22
C ARG A 109 0.77 25.25 18.24
N HIS A 110 0.36 24.60 19.33
CA HIS A 110 -0.45 25.24 20.36
C HIS A 110 0.34 26.30 21.15
N ILE A 111 1.59 26.02 21.49
CA ILE A 111 2.51 26.99 22.12
C ILE A 111 2.74 28.19 21.20
N ALA A 112 3.00 27.97 19.91
CA ALA A 112 3.19 29.07 18.95
C ALA A 112 1.95 29.98 18.84
N LEU A 113 0.74 29.40 18.89
CA LEU A 113 -0.51 30.19 18.93
C LEU A 113 -0.65 31.00 20.22
N LEU A 114 -0.23 30.46 21.37
CA LEU A 114 -0.23 31.18 22.64
C LEU A 114 0.77 32.34 22.64
N GLU A 115 1.98 32.13 22.15
CA GLU A 115 3.00 33.18 21.98
C GLU A 115 2.53 34.27 20.99
N GLN A 116 1.86 33.88 19.90
CA GLN A 116 1.25 34.82 18.97
C GLN A 116 0.14 35.66 19.63
N CYS A 117 -0.70 35.04 20.47
CA CYS A 117 -1.70 35.77 21.26
C CYS A 117 -1.07 36.71 22.30
N GLU A 118 0.03 36.31 22.95
CA GLU A 118 0.75 37.16 23.92
C GLU A 118 1.47 38.33 23.25
N SER A 119 2.10 38.11 22.10
CA SER A 119 2.72 39.19 21.31
C SER A 119 1.68 40.20 20.79
N LEU A 120 0.50 39.74 20.36
CA LEU A 120 -0.62 40.62 20.01
C LEU A 120 -1.12 41.44 21.21
N LYS A 121 -1.14 40.85 22.42
CA LYS A 121 -1.47 41.59 23.66
C LYS A 121 -0.40 42.63 24.01
N LYS A 122 0.89 42.27 23.91
CA LYS A 122 2.03 43.15 24.23
C LYS A 122 2.19 44.30 23.23
N GLY A 123 1.93 44.07 21.94
CA GLY A 123 1.88 45.14 20.93
C GLY A 123 0.75 46.15 21.16
N ARG A 124 -0.30 45.76 21.89
CA ARG A 124 -1.42 46.63 22.26
C ARG A 124 -1.07 47.62 23.38
N GLU A 125 -0.11 47.30 24.25
CA GLU A 125 0.32 48.16 25.37
C GLU A 125 1.43 49.16 24.99
N ASP A 126 2.29 48.85 24.01
CA ASP A 126 3.48 49.66 23.70
C ASP A 126 3.29 50.78 22.65
N SER A 127 2.10 50.94 22.06
CA SER A 127 1.86 51.86 20.94
C SER A 127 1.49 53.31 21.32
N SER A 128 1.49 53.69 22.60
CA SER A 128 1.00 55.02 23.04
C SER A 128 2.01 56.18 22.92
N LYS A 129 3.07 56.08 22.10
CA LYS A 129 4.09 57.15 21.98
C LYS A 129 4.31 57.65 20.55
N LYS A 130 3.57 58.71 20.21
CA LYS A 130 3.88 59.79 19.25
C LYS A 130 4.55 59.36 17.92
N ARG A 131 3.79 58.71 17.05
CA ARG A 131 3.90 58.82 15.57
C ARG A 131 2.48 58.94 15.02
N GLY A 132 2.31 59.50 13.82
CA GLY A 132 0.99 59.68 13.21
C GLY A 132 0.20 58.37 13.22
N LEU A 133 -1.14 58.47 13.30
CA LEU A 133 -2.06 57.34 13.45
C LEU A 133 -1.61 56.14 12.59
N SER A 134 -1.26 55.05 13.27
CA SER A 134 -0.98 53.75 12.69
C SER A 134 -2.20 53.22 11.94
N LEU A 135 -2.00 52.21 11.10
CA LEU A 135 -3.10 51.62 10.34
C LEU A 135 -4.19 51.08 11.27
N GLU A 136 -3.81 50.50 12.41
CA GLU A 136 -4.75 49.98 13.40
C GLU A 136 -5.50 51.11 14.12
N GLU A 137 -4.83 52.20 14.50
CA GLU A 137 -5.51 53.37 15.08
C GLU A 137 -6.48 54.04 14.08
N LYS A 138 -6.15 54.02 12.78
CA LYS A 138 -7.09 54.48 11.73
C LYS A 138 -8.32 53.58 11.63
N ARG A 139 -8.13 52.26 11.74
CA ARG A 139 -9.23 51.27 11.75
C ARG A 139 -10.14 51.47 12.95
N GLU A 140 -9.57 51.67 14.13
CA GLU A 140 -10.31 51.95 15.35
C GLU A 140 -11.09 53.26 15.25
N LYS A 141 -10.47 54.34 14.73
CA LYS A 141 -11.13 55.62 14.52
C LYS A 141 -12.27 55.55 13.49
N MET A 142 -12.14 54.72 12.45
CA MET A 142 -13.23 54.47 11.50
C MET A 142 -14.35 53.65 12.14
N LEU A 143 -14.03 52.62 12.93
CA LEU A 143 -15.02 51.83 13.68
C LEU A 143 -15.79 52.68 14.68
N GLU A 144 -15.12 53.62 15.35
CA GLU A 144 -15.74 54.57 16.29
C GLU A 144 -16.86 55.37 15.62
N ILE A 145 -16.71 55.76 14.33
CA ILE A 145 -17.77 56.44 13.59
C ILE A 145 -19.03 55.56 13.48
N PHE A 146 -18.87 54.27 13.20
CA PHE A 146 -20.00 53.35 13.09
C PHE A 146 -20.65 53.08 14.46
N TYR A 147 -19.87 52.99 15.54
CA TYR A 147 -20.41 52.72 16.88
C TYR A 147 -21.04 53.94 17.56
N ASP A 148 -20.51 55.14 17.32
CA ASP A 148 -21.05 56.39 17.85
C ASP A 148 -22.41 56.72 17.21
N SER A 149 -22.52 56.53 15.89
CA SER A 149 -23.71 56.87 15.12
C SER A 149 -24.75 55.75 15.04
N GLN A 150 -24.29 54.49 15.04
CA GLN A 150 -25.09 53.30 14.80
C GLN A 150 -25.94 53.38 13.52
N ASP A 151 -25.42 54.05 12.49
CA ASP A 151 -26.13 54.33 11.24
C ASP A 151 -25.45 53.64 10.03
N PHE A 152 -26.14 53.68 8.89
CA PHE A 152 -25.67 53.15 7.61
C PHE A 152 -25.01 54.25 6.79
N TYR A 153 -23.83 53.95 6.25
CA TYR A 153 -23.07 54.92 5.49
C TYR A 153 -22.79 54.49 4.06
N LEU A 154 -22.83 55.47 3.16
CA LEU A 154 -22.25 55.36 1.83
C LEU A 154 -20.75 55.65 1.88
N LEU A 155 -19.98 55.11 0.94
CA LEU A 155 -18.53 55.38 0.86
C LEU A 155 -18.23 56.89 0.80
N LYS A 156 -19.02 57.66 0.05
CA LYS A 156 -18.89 59.13 -0.06
C LYS A 156 -19.14 59.87 1.25
N GLU A 157 -19.92 59.30 2.16
CA GLU A 157 -20.21 59.88 3.48
C GLU A 157 -19.07 59.56 4.45
N LEU A 158 -18.54 58.34 4.40
CA LEU A 158 -17.34 57.95 5.14
C LEU A 158 -16.12 58.78 4.74
N GLU A 159 -15.96 59.11 3.46
CA GLU A 159 -14.88 60.01 2.98
C GLU A 159 -14.99 61.44 3.55
N LYS A 160 -16.19 61.89 3.96
CA LYS A 160 -16.39 63.19 4.63
C LYS A 160 -16.20 63.11 6.15
N LEU A 161 -16.61 61.99 6.76
CA LEU A 161 -16.56 61.78 8.21
C LEU A 161 -15.18 61.29 8.69
N GLY A 162 -14.47 60.50 7.89
CA GLY A 162 -13.14 59.97 8.20
C GLY A 162 -12.10 61.05 8.56
N PRO A 163 -11.95 62.11 7.74
CA PRO A 163 -11.05 63.23 8.07
C PRO A 163 -11.38 63.95 9.38
N ARG A 164 -12.66 63.98 9.79
CA ARG A 164 -13.07 64.60 11.07
C ARG A 164 -12.58 63.83 12.29
N LYS A 165 -12.37 62.51 12.16
CA LYS A 165 -11.79 61.64 13.20
C LYS A 165 -10.29 61.41 13.02
N GLY A 166 -9.63 62.15 12.11
CA GLY A 166 -8.18 62.12 11.92
C GLY A 166 -7.66 61.13 10.87
N VAL A 167 -8.54 60.46 10.12
CA VAL A 167 -8.16 59.54 9.05
C VAL A 167 -7.96 60.30 7.74
N ILE A 168 -6.81 60.12 7.09
CA ILE A 168 -6.49 60.79 5.82
C ILE A 168 -7.50 60.36 4.75
N SER A 169 -8.14 61.33 4.07
CA SER A 169 -9.22 61.09 3.10
C SER A 169 -8.88 60.01 2.06
N GLN A 170 -7.67 60.07 1.48
CA GLN A 170 -7.19 59.09 0.50
C GLN A 170 -7.11 57.64 1.04
N SER A 171 -6.96 57.47 2.37
CA SER A 171 -6.84 56.17 3.02
C SER A 171 -8.17 55.61 3.55
N VAL A 172 -9.25 56.39 3.55
CA VAL A 172 -10.55 55.96 4.12
C VAL A 172 -11.08 54.72 3.40
N LYS A 173 -10.98 54.69 2.07
CA LYS A 173 -11.44 53.54 1.26
C LYS A 173 -10.70 52.25 1.62
N ASP A 174 -9.38 52.30 1.71
CA ASP A 174 -8.55 51.12 2.00
C ASP A 174 -8.74 50.64 3.45
N VAL A 175 -8.92 51.56 4.39
CA VAL A 175 -9.19 51.25 5.81
C VAL A 175 -10.59 50.64 5.98
N VAL A 176 -11.60 51.15 5.29
CA VAL A 176 -12.95 50.56 5.32
C VAL A 176 -12.94 49.18 4.68
N GLN A 177 -12.22 49.00 3.57
CA GLN A 177 -12.11 47.70 2.93
C GLN A 177 -11.42 46.67 3.85
N SER A 178 -10.32 47.03 4.52
CA SER A 178 -9.66 46.11 5.46
C SER A 178 -10.53 45.79 6.68
N LEU A 179 -11.41 46.69 7.12
CA LEU A 179 -12.40 46.42 8.16
C LEU A 179 -13.51 45.46 7.71
N VAL A 180 -13.90 45.54 6.43
CA VAL A 180 -14.83 44.57 5.84
C VAL A 180 -14.17 43.21 5.68
N ASP A 181 -12.91 43.16 5.22
CA ASP A 181 -12.20 41.90 4.99
C ASP A 181 -11.98 41.10 6.28
N ASP A 182 -11.89 41.78 7.44
CA ASP A 182 -11.83 41.16 8.77
C ASP A 182 -13.23 40.99 9.43
N ASP A 183 -14.32 41.14 8.67
CA ASP A 183 -15.73 41.02 9.11
C ASP A 183 -16.16 41.98 10.26
N LEU A 184 -15.39 43.05 10.50
CA LEU A 184 -15.69 44.06 11.52
C LEU A 184 -16.69 45.12 11.04
N VAL A 185 -16.77 45.35 9.73
CA VAL A 185 -17.77 46.22 9.08
C VAL A 185 -18.53 45.38 8.06
N SER A 186 -19.86 45.37 8.16
CA SER A 186 -20.72 44.73 7.17
C SER A 186 -20.86 45.63 5.94
N LYS A 187 -20.82 45.03 4.75
CA LYS A 187 -21.14 45.69 3.49
C LYS A 187 -22.27 44.97 2.80
N ASP A 188 -23.17 45.72 2.19
CA ASP A 188 -24.19 45.16 1.30
C ASP A 188 -24.54 46.14 0.18
N LYS A 189 -24.91 45.58 -0.97
CA LYS A 189 -25.25 46.36 -2.16
C LYS A 189 -26.77 46.33 -2.34
N ILE A 190 -27.40 47.48 -2.13
CA ILE A 190 -28.83 47.66 -2.31
C ILE A 190 -29.03 48.56 -3.55
N GLY A 191 -29.52 47.95 -4.63
CA GLY A 191 -29.68 48.62 -5.92
C GLY A 191 -28.34 49.03 -6.54
N THR A 192 -28.16 50.33 -6.79
CA THR A 192 -26.92 50.90 -7.35
C THR A 192 -25.89 51.30 -6.29
N SER A 193 -26.27 51.28 -5.00
CA SER A 193 -25.48 51.83 -3.90
C SER A 193 -24.95 50.73 -2.98
N VAL A 194 -23.76 50.94 -2.44
CA VAL A 194 -23.14 50.04 -1.45
C VAL A 194 -23.18 50.73 -0.09
N TYR A 195 -23.76 50.05 0.89
CA TYR A 195 -23.92 50.52 2.26
C TYR A 195 -22.95 49.78 3.17
N PHE A 196 -22.38 50.51 4.12
CA PHE A 196 -21.47 50.01 5.14
C PHE A 196 -22.04 50.31 6.52
N TRP A 197 -22.00 49.34 7.43
CA TRP A 197 -22.44 49.52 8.80
C TRP A 197 -21.69 48.58 9.75
N SER A 198 -21.62 48.97 11.02
CA SER A 198 -21.16 48.07 12.09
C SER A 198 -21.94 48.35 13.36
N LEU A 199 -22.54 47.30 13.93
CA LEU A 199 -23.29 47.37 15.18
C LEU A 199 -22.43 46.82 16.31
N PRO A 200 -22.44 47.43 17.51
CA PRO A 200 -21.69 46.91 18.67
C PRO A 200 -22.05 45.46 19.04
N SER A 201 -23.27 45.02 18.71
CA SER A 201 -23.77 43.66 18.93
C SER A 201 -23.32 42.64 17.88
N CYS A 202 -22.79 43.09 16.73
CA CYS A 202 -22.45 42.23 15.59
C CYS A 202 -21.35 41.22 15.95
N ALA A 203 -20.23 41.68 16.51
CA ALA A 203 -19.10 40.82 16.89
C ALA A 203 -19.51 39.76 17.93
N GLY A 204 -20.31 40.15 18.93
CA GLY A 204 -20.81 39.21 19.94
C GLY A 204 -21.80 38.19 19.36
N ASN A 205 -22.64 38.59 18.41
CA ASN A 205 -23.60 37.69 17.78
C ASN A 205 -22.92 36.72 16.80
N GLN A 206 -21.94 37.19 16.01
CA GLN A 206 -21.10 36.34 15.16
C GLN A 206 -20.38 35.28 15.99
N LEU A 207 -19.72 35.68 17.09
CA LEU A 207 -19.05 34.75 17.99
C LEU A 207 -20.02 33.69 18.54
N ARG A 208 -21.21 34.11 19.02
CA ARG A 208 -22.23 33.17 19.50
C ARG A 208 -22.71 32.20 18.42
N ASN A 209 -22.88 32.66 17.19
CA ASN A 209 -23.30 31.80 16.08
C ASN A 209 -22.23 30.78 15.70
N VAL A 210 -20.96 31.22 15.65
CA VAL A 210 -19.81 30.33 15.40
C VAL A 210 -19.68 29.31 16.52
N THR A 211 -19.76 29.72 17.79
CA THR A 211 -19.72 28.81 18.94
C THR A 211 -20.84 27.78 18.87
N LYS A 212 -22.09 28.20 18.63
CA LYS A 212 -23.22 27.26 18.49
C LYS A 212 -23.03 26.28 17.34
N LYS A 213 -22.52 26.75 16.20
CA LYS A 213 -22.24 25.89 15.04
C LYS A 213 -21.16 24.85 15.39
N LEU A 214 -20.04 25.28 15.96
CA LEU A 214 -18.95 24.39 16.36
C LEU A 214 -19.39 23.40 17.45
N GLU A 215 -20.22 23.81 18.40
CA GLU A 215 -20.81 22.92 19.41
C GLU A 215 -21.70 21.85 18.78
N SER A 216 -22.53 22.22 17.80
CA SER A 216 -23.38 21.28 17.06
C SER A 216 -22.55 20.29 16.21
N GLU A 217 -21.50 20.78 15.54
CA GLU A 217 -20.56 19.94 14.80
C GLU A 217 -19.79 18.98 15.72
N LEU A 218 -19.35 19.46 16.89
CA LEU A 218 -18.69 18.62 17.88
C LEU A 218 -19.62 17.53 18.41
N GLN A 219 -20.88 17.87 18.72
CA GLN A 219 -21.87 16.90 19.17
C GLN A 219 -22.17 15.84 18.10
N SER A 220 -22.35 16.24 16.84
CA SER A 220 -22.59 15.29 15.75
C SER A 220 -21.39 14.38 15.48
N SER A 221 -20.17 14.93 15.53
CA SER A 221 -18.93 14.16 15.41
C SER A 221 -18.75 13.17 16.56
N LYS A 222 -19.03 13.57 17.80
CA LYS A 222 -19.01 12.68 18.98
C LYS A 222 -20.02 11.55 18.84
N LYS A 223 -21.25 11.85 18.42
CA LYS A 223 -22.27 10.83 18.18
C LYS A 223 -21.81 9.82 17.13
N ARG A 224 -21.32 10.31 15.99
CA ARG A 224 -20.79 9.46 14.92
C ARG A 224 -19.61 8.61 15.37
N HIS A 225 -18.74 9.15 16.22
CA HIS A 225 -17.63 8.39 16.79
C HIS A 225 -18.11 7.21 17.64
N VAL A 226 -19.08 7.45 18.53
CA VAL A 226 -19.67 6.38 19.36
C VAL A 226 -20.31 5.31 18.47
N GLU A 227 -21.11 5.70 17.48
CA GLU A 227 -21.72 4.76 16.53
C GLU A 227 -20.68 3.92 15.77
N LEU A 228 -19.59 4.54 15.32
CA LEU A 228 -18.51 3.84 14.62
C LEU A 228 -17.74 2.90 15.55
N VAL A 229 -17.54 3.26 16.82
CA VAL A 229 -16.89 2.40 17.82
C VAL A 229 -17.77 1.18 18.10
N GLU A 230 -19.07 1.37 18.31
CA GLU A 230 -20.04 0.28 18.49
C GLU A 230 -20.07 -0.64 17.26
N GLN A 231 -20.06 -0.09 16.05
CA GLN A 231 -19.96 -0.87 14.81
C GLN A 231 -18.65 -1.68 14.76
N CYS A 232 -17.51 -1.06 15.09
CA CYS A 232 -16.22 -1.75 15.14
C CYS A 232 -16.25 -2.90 16.15
N GLU A 233 -16.80 -2.70 17.34
CA GLU A 233 -16.92 -3.72 18.37
C GLU A 233 -17.86 -4.86 17.95
N SER A 234 -18.99 -4.53 17.33
CA SER A 234 -19.92 -5.54 16.80
C SER A 234 -19.29 -6.40 15.70
N LEU A 235 -18.47 -5.81 14.82
CA LEU A 235 -17.76 -6.51 13.75
C LEU A 235 -16.58 -7.34 14.26
N LYS A 236 -15.96 -6.92 15.36
CA LYS A 236 -14.88 -7.67 16.02
C LYS A 236 -15.40 -8.95 16.65
N LYS A 237 -16.63 -8.95 17.15
CA LYS A 237 -17.26 -10.14 17.74
C LYS A 237 -17.28 -11.28 16.71
N GLY A 238 -16.58 -12.38 17.01
CA GLY A 238 -16.43 -13.52 16.08
C GLY A 238 -15.37 -13.35 14.98
N ARG A 239 -14.67 -12.21 14.93
CA ARG A 239 -13.47 -11.96 14.10
C ARG A 239 -12.28 -11.58 14.98
N GLU A 240 -12.26 -12.09 16.20
CA GLU A 240 -11.21 -11.84 17.16
C GLU A 240 -9.86 -12.32 16.60
N ASP A 241 -8.85 -11.45 16.73
CA ASP A 241 -7.49 -11.78 16.32
C ASP A 241 -6.98 -12.88 17.25
N SER A 242 -6.84 -14.08 16.70
CA SER A 242 -6.33 -15.28 17.37
C SER A 242 -5.38 -16.00 16.42
N ASP A 243 -4.42 -16.73 16.98
CA ASP A 243 -3.46 -17.50 16.18
C ASP A 243 -4.17 -18.53 15.30
N ALA A 244 -5.25 -19.15 15.81
CA ALA A 244 -6.09 -20.07 15.06
C ALA A 244 -6.77 -19.41 13.84
N ARG A 245 -7.21 -18.15 13.96
CA ARG A 245 -7.79 -17.40 12.84
C ARG A 245 -6.75 -17.07 11.78
N GLU A 246 -5.55 -16.67 12.20
CA GLU A 246 -4.46 -16.37 11.27
C GLU A 246 -4.02 -17.63 10.52
N GLU A 247 -3.91 -18.77 11.21
CA GLU A 247 -3.60 -20.06 10.59
C GLU A 247 -4.67 -20.48 9.57
N ALA A 248 -5.96 -20.37 9.93
CA ALA A 248 -7.07 -20.64 9.02
C ALA A 248 -7.09 -19.73 7.78
N LEU A 249 -6.72 -18.44 7.92
CA LEU A 249 -6.61 -17.52 6.79
C LEU A 249 -5.44 -17.88 5.87
N ILE A 250 -4.32 -18.32 6.43
CA ILE A 250 -3.17 -18.81 5.65
C ILE A 250 -3.55 -20.09 4.89
N GLU A 251 -4.23 -21.02 5.56
CA GLU A 251 -4.70 -22.27 4.95
C GLU A 251 -5.71 -22.01 3.83
N LEU A 252 -6.71 -21.15 4.07
CA LEU A 252 -7.70 -20.76 3.07
C LEU A 252 -7.01 -20.23 1.80
N LYS A 253 -6.05 -19.32 1.98
CA LYS A 253 -5.29 -18.75 0.86
C LYS A 253 -4.49 -19.81 0.10
N ALA A 254 -3.90 -20.77 0.81
CA ALA A 254 -3.18 -21.88 0.18
C ALA A 254 -4.13 -22.80 -0.61
N ILE A 255 -5.33 -23.07 -0.09
CA ILE A 255 -6.35 -23.86 -0.77
C ILE A 255 -6.89 -23.13 -2.01
N GLU A 256 -7.17 -21.84 -1.91
CA GLU A 256 -7.61 -21.02 -3.04
C GLU A 256 -6.59 -21.03 -4.18
N GLN A 257 -5.30 -20.89 -3.85
CA GLN A 257 -4.23 -20.97 -4.85
C GLN A 257 -4.20 -22.35 -5.54
N LYS A 258 -4.32 -23.44 -4.77
CA LYS A 258 -4.39 -24.80 -5.32
C LYS A 258 -5.64 -25.01 -6.18
N TYR A 259 -6.79 -24.48 -5.75
CA TYR A 259 -8.02 -24.55 -6.53
C TYR A 259 -7.85 -23.86 -7.89
N HIS A 260 -7.28 -22.66 -7.90
CA HIS A 260 -7.03 -21.93 -9.14
C HIS A 260 -6.02 -22.65 -10.05
N SER A 261 -4.95 -23.25 -9.51
CA SER A 261 -4.00 -24.02 -10.32
C SER A 261 -4.65 -25.26 -10.92
N LEU A 262 -5.38 -26.04 -10.13
CA LEU A 262 -6.06 -27.25 -10.59
C LEU A 262 -7.16 -26.91 -11.61
N LYS A 263 -7.88 -25.81 -11.42
CA LYS A 263 -8.88 -25.34 -12.38
C LYS A 263 -8.25 -24.93 -13.71
N ALA A 264 -7.09 -24.27 -13.67
CA ALA A 264 -6.35 -23.93 -14.88
C ALA A 264 -5.83 -25.18 -15.59
N GLU A 265 -5.33 -26.16 -14.84
CA GLU A 265 -4.89 -27.46 -15.37
C GLU A 265 -6.05 -28.23 -16.01
N LEU A 266 -7.21 -28.33 -15.36
CA LEU A 266 -8.41 -28.92 -15.94
C LEU A 266 -8.84 -28.23 -17.23
N GLY A 267 -8.68 -26.90 -17.32
CA GLY A 267 -8.94 -26.14 -18.54
C GLY A 267 -8.06 -26.55 -19.72
N GLN A 268 -6.83 -27.02 -19.49
CA GLN A 268 -5.95 -27.53 -20.56
C GLN A 268 -6.44 -28.84 -21.15
N PHE A 269 -7.22 -29.60 -20.39
CA PHE A 269 -7.76 -30.90 -20.80
C PHE A 269 -9.23 -30.81 -21.23
N ALA A 270 -9.79 -29.60 -21.38
CA ALA A 270 -11.19 -29.40 -21.74
C ALA A 270 -11.55 -30.03 -23.11
N ASP A 271 -10.60 -30.07 -24.03
CA ASP A 271 -10.78 -30.63 -25.38
C ASP A 271 -10.54 -32.15 -25.44
N ASN A 272 -10.05 -32.77 -24.35
CA ASN A 272 -9.73 -34.20 -24.29
C ASN A 272 -10.94 -35.02 -23.79
N ASP A 273 -12.03 -34.98 -24.54
CA ASP A 273 -13.19 -35.82 -24.27
C ASP A 273 -12.89 -37.31 -24.56
N PRO A 274 -13.07 -38.21 -23.57
CA PRO A 274 -12.81 -39.64 -23.75
C PRO A 274 -13.61 -40.27 -24.90
N ALA A 275 -14.85 -39.81 -25.13
CA ALA A 275 -15.67 -40.34 -26.21
C ALA A 275 -15.11 -39.93 -27.58
N THR A 276 -14.63 -38.69 -27.72
CA THR A 276 -13.94 -38.19 -28.90
C THR A 276 -12.63 -38.93 -29.16
N PHE A 277 -11.86 -39.22 -28.11
CA PHE A 277 -10.62 -39.99 -28.21
C PHE A 277 -10.86 -41.43 -28.69
N GLU A 278 -11.82 -42.13 -28.10
CA GLU A 278 -12.17 -43.50 -28.53
C GLU A 278 -12.75 -43.52 -29.96
N ALA A 279 -13.57 -42.52 -30.34
CA ALA A 279 -14.05 -42.40 -31.71
C ALA A 279 -12.90 -42.21 -32.72
N MET A 280 -11.90 -41.38 -32.38
CA MET A 280 -10.70 -41.19 -33.21
C MET A 280 -9.89 -42.48 -33.34
N LYS A 281 -9.76 -43.25 -32.27
CA LYS A 281 -9.07 -44.54 -32.27
C LYS A 281 -9.76 -45.56 -33.17
N GLU A 282 -11.08 -45.69 -33.09
CA GLU A 282 -11.84 -46.59 -33.96
C GLU A 282 -11.80 -46.14 -35.42
N ALA A 283 -11.93 -44.84 -35.70
CA ALA A 283 -11.77 -44.30 -37.05
C ALA A 283 -10.37 -44.58 -37.63
N THR A 284 -9.33 -44.48 -36.80
CA THR A 284 -7.95 -44.78 -37.20
C THR A 284 -7.77 -46.25 -37.56
N LYS A 285 -8.37 -47.18 -36.79
CA LYS A 285 -8.36 -48.61 -37.13
C LYS A 285 -9.03 -48.87 -38.49
N VAL A 286 -10.20 -48.28 -38.72
CA VAL A 286 -10.91 -48.44 -40.00
C VAL A 286 -10.09 -47.88 -41.16
N ALA A 287 -9.45 -46.72 -40.99
CA ALA A 287 -8.59 -46.13 -42.01
C ALA A 287 -7.33 -46.98 -42.27
N HIS A 288 -6.74 -47.54 -41.22
CA HIS A 288 -5.60 -48.44 -41.29
C HIS A 288 -5.93 -49.73 -42.07
N ASP A 289 -7.01 -50.40 -41.68
CA ASP A 289 -7.47 -51.62 -42.36
C ASP A 289 -7.84 -51.34 -43.83
N ALA A 290 -8.46 -50.19 -44.10
CA ALA A 290 -8.79 -49.76 -45.45
C ALA A 290 -7.53 -49.49 -46.30
N ALA A 291 -6.52 -48.82 -45.73
CA ALA A 291 -5.24 -48.58 -46.41
C ALA A 291 -4.57 -49.90 -46.78
N ASN A 292 -4.44 -50.83 -45.83
CA ASN A 292 -3.84 -52.15 -46.07
C ASN A 292 -4.63 -52.97 -47.10
N ARG A 293 -5.96 -52.87 -47.09
CA ARG A 293 -6.81 -53.50 -48.13
C ARG A 293 -6.58 -52.90 -49.52
N TRP A 294 -6.34 -51.59 -49.63
CA TRP A 294 -6.00 -50.99 -50.91
C TRP A 294 -4.58 -51.36 -51.34
N THR A 295 -3.63 -51.50 -50.41
CA THR A 295 -2.30 -52.06 -50.68
C THR A 295 -2.40 -53.48 -51.25
N ASP A 296 -3.22 -54.35 -50.66
CA ASP A 296 -3.52 -55.70 -51.21
C ASP A 296 -4.05 -55.64 -52.64
N ASN A 297 -5.02 -54.75 -52.89
CA ASN A 297 -5.64 -54.60 -54.21
C ASN A 297 -4.61 -54.13 -55.25
N ILE A 298 -3.75 -53.17 -54.88
CA ILE A 298 -2.68 -52.64 -55.74
C ILE A 298 -1.70 -53.77 -56.10
N PHE A 299 -1.20 -54.53 -55.12
CA PHE A 299 -0.30 -55.65 -55.38
C PHE A 299 -0.95 -56.75 -56.23
N THR A 300 -2.21 -57.07 -55.96
CA THR A 300 -2.97 -58.05 -56.73
C THR A 300 -3.13 -57.61 -58.19
N MET A 301 -3.47 -56.34 -58.43
CA MET A 301 -3.56 -55.77 -59.78
C MET A 301 -2.21 -55.77 -60.48
N ARG A 302 -1.12 -55.35 -59.81
CA ARG A 302 0.23 -55.36 -60.36
C ARG A 302 0.66 -56.77 -60.78
N GLN A 303 0.38 -57.76 -59.94
CA GLN A 303 0.65 -59.17 -60.25
C GLN A 303 -0.17 -59.68 -61.43
N TRP A 304 -1.47 -59.39 -61.47
CA TRP A 304 -2.36 -59.81 -62.56
C TRP A 304 -1.98 -59.17 -63.89
N CYS A 305 -1.70 -57.86 -63.93
CA CYS A 305 -1.25 -57.16 -65.12
C CYS A 305 0.07 -57.73 -65.65
N SER A 306 1.03 -57.99 -64.76
CA SER A 306 2.33 -58.60 -65.12
C SER A 306 2.18 -60.00 -65.72
N LYS A 307 1.20 -60.79 -65.25
CA LYS A 307 0.96 -62.16 -65.73
C LYS A 307 0.24 -62.20 -67.08
N ASN A 308 -0.75 -61.33 -67.29
CA ASN A 308 -1.60 -61.36 -68.49
C ASN A 308 -1.04 -60.50 -69.65
N PHE A 309 -0.21 -59.50 -69.35
CA PHE A 309 0.39 -58.62 -70.36
C PHE A 309 1.93 -58.54 -70.25
N PRO A 310 2.67 -59.64 -70.51
CA PRO A 310 4.13 -59.65 -70.36
C PRO A 310 4.86 -58.63 -71.25
N GLN A 311 4.26 -58.27 -72.39
CA GLN A 311 4.83 -57.34 -73.37
C GLN A 311 4.78 -55.88 -72.90
N ALA A 312 3.91 -55.54 -71.94
CA ALA A 312 3.73 -54.18 -71.43
C ALA A 312 4.46 -53.93 -70.09
N LYS A 313 5.28 -54.87 -69.62
CA LYS A 313 5.89 -54.84 -68.29
C LYS A 313 6.69 -53.57 -68.01
N GLU A 314 7.53 -53.13 -68.94
CA GLU A 314 8.37 -51.92 -68.77
C GLU A 314 7.54 -50.64 -68.72
N GLN A 315 6.49 -50.54 -69.54
CA GLN A 315 5.56 -49.40 -69.55
C GLN A 315 4.74 -49.32 -68.26
N LEU A 316 4.31 -50.48 -67.72
CA LEU A 316 3.57 -50.55 -66.46
C LEU A 316 4.44 -50.15 -65.27
N GLU A 317 5.70 -50.58 -65.22
CA GLU A 317 6.64 -50.19 -64.15
C GLU A 317 6.96 -48.69 -64.19
N HIS A 318 7.09 -48.09 -65.38
CA HIS A 318 7.22 -46.64 -65.51
C HIS A 318 5.99 -45.92 -64.95
N LEU A 319 4.79 -46.36 -65.32
CA LEU A 319 3.53 -45.79 -64.85
C LEU A 319 3.37 -45.88 -63.32
N TYR A 320 3.71 -47.02 -62.72
CA TYR A 320 3.63 -47.17 -61.27
C TYR A 320 4.55 -46.19 -60.54
N ASN A 321 5.78 -46.00 -61.02
CA ASN A 321 6.71 -45.03 -60.46
C ASN A 321 6.21 -43.58 -60.64
N GLU A 322 5.63 -43.23 -61.80
CA GLU A 322 5.05 -41.90 -62.05
C GLU A 322 3.87 -41.58 -61.12
N VAL A 323 3.03 -42.58 -60.81
CA VAL A 323 1.87 -42.45 -59.92
C VAL A 323 2.26 -42.56 -58.43
N GLY A 324 3.54 -42.81 -58.13
CA GLY A 324 4.06 -42.88 -56.76
C GLY A 324 3.86 -44.23 -56.07
N ILE A 325 3.61 -45.30 -56.83
CA ILE A 325 3.65 -46.69 -56.36
C ILE A 325 5.09 -47.17 -56.51
N THR A 326 5.91 -46.78 -55.55
CA THR A 326 7.34 -47.08 -55.48
C THR A 326 7.59 -48.42 -54.76
N GLU A 327 8.81 -48.94 -54.82
CA GLU A 327 9.16 -50.25 -54.22
C GLU A 327 9.08 -50.28 -52.68
N ASP A 328 9.04 -49.12 -52.03
CA ASP A 328 8.88 -48.93 -50.59
C ASP A 328 7.41 -48.88 -50.15
N LEU A 329 6.44 -48.98 -51.07
CA LEU A 329 5.05 -49.17 -50.68
C LEU A 329 4.90 -50.52 -49.99
N ASP A 330 4.51 -50.49 -48.72
CA ASP A 330 4.26 -51.68 -47.90
C ASP A 330 3.02 -51.47 -47.03
N TYR A 331 2.63 -52.50 -46.29
CA TYR A 331 1.57 -52.42 -45.29
C TYR A 331 1.95 -51.45 -44.17
N LEU A 332 0.93 -50.76 -43.65
CA LEU A 332 1.04 -50.01 -42.41
C LEU A 332 0.98 -50.99 -41.22
N GLU A 333 1.87 -50.79 -40.24
CA GLU A 333 1.96 -51.56 -38.98
C GLU A 333 1.11 -50.98 -37.84
#